data_AF-A0AAV7M7Z6-F1
#
_entry.id   AF-A0AAV7M7Z6-F1
#
_cell.length_a   1.000
_cell.length_b   1.000
_cell.length_c   1.000
_cell.angle_alpha   90.00
_cell.angle_beta   90.00
_cell.angle_gamma   90.00
#
_symmetry.space_group_name_H-M   'P 1'
#
loop_
_entity.id
_entity.type
_entity.pdbx_description
1 polymer ?
#
loop_
_entity_poly.entity_id
_entity_poly.type
_entity_poly.pdbx_seq_one_letter_code
_entity_poly.pdbx_strand_id
1 'polypeptide(L)'
;MDSAITSLTAETKSMHLDRAGFQSWVTGLEQRVATMEDHINTTQDRDQELLYLRTALSTMTNLTFDPPLELQRAQRLGPTRQDGPPRPCLIIACLLRHGQARQLLLAAQVHGPFWVEGYEIRISADFSKETNDRRKAFLSLRPRLGNLGVKYGLFEPARMRVTKNGVSKAFYKPEDLQLFLEAYRPNS
;
A
#
# COMPACT_ATOMS: atom_id res chain seq x y z
N MET A 1 9.69 41.72 64.10
CA MET A 1 9.07 41.84 62.75
C MET A 1 9.68 40.83 61.77
N ASP A 2 10.92 40.38 61.97
CA ASP A 2 11.62 39.50 61.01
C ASP A 2 11.08 38.05 60.92
N SER A 3 10.48 37.52 61.99
CA SER A 3 9.91 36.15 61.99
C SER A 3 8.71 36.00 61.04
N ALA A 4 7.80 36.99 60.98
CA ALA A 4 6.61 36.96 60.13
C ALA A 4 6.93 37.16 58.64
N ILE A 5 7.97 37.93 58.32
CA ILE A 5 8.45 38.12 56.94
C ILE A 5 9.07 36.81 56.44
N THR A 6 9.83 36.13 57.30
CA THR A 6 10.46 34.85 56.96
C THR A 6 9.43 33.76 56.68
N SER A 7 8.36 33.67 57.49
CA SER A 7 7.27 32.69 57.26
C SER A 7 6.51 32.97 55.95
N LEU A 8 6.19 34.24 55.65
CA LEU A 8 5.53 34.63 54.40
C LEU A 8 6.40 34.35 53.16
N THR A 9 7.72 34.53 53.25
CA THR A 9 8.63 34.17 52.15
C THR A 9 8.78 32.66 51.95
N ALA A 10 8.66 31.86 53.02
CA ALA A 10 8.66 30.40 52.91
C ALA A 10 7.36 29.89 52.27
N GLU A 11 6.21 30.46 52.65
CA GLU A 11 4.90 30.11 52.12
C GLU A 11 4.75 30.50 50.64
N THR A 12 5.22 31.68 50.25
CA THR A 12 5.26 32.10 48.83
C THR A 12 6.21 31.24 47.98
N LYS A 13 7.38 30.83 48.52
CA LYS A 13 8.25 29.86 47.85
C LYS A 13 7.57 28.50 47.66
N SER A 14 6.83 28.03 48.67
CA SER A 14 6.06 26.78 48.61
C SER A 14 4.97 26.87 47.53
N MET A 15 4.20 27.96 47.50
CA MET A 15 3.17 28.18 46.47
C MET A 15 3.76 28.27 45.06
N HIS A 16 4.94 28.88 44.89
CA HIS A 16 5.63 28.93 43.60
C HIS A 16 6.11 27.55 43.14
N LEU A 17 6.58 26.71 44.06
CA LEU A 17 6.96 25.33 43.77
C LEU A 17 5.75 24.49 43.33
N ASP A 18 4.63 24.62 44.04
CA ASP A 18 3.37 23.94 43.69
C ASP A 18 2.81 24.43 42.36
N ARG A 19 2.91 25.73 42.08
CA ARG A 19 2.52 26.31 40.78
C ARG A 19 3.38 25.76 39.64
N ALA A 20 4.69 25.57 39.84
CA ALA A 20 5.56 24.98 38.83
C ALA A 20 5.23 23.51 38.57
N GLY A 21 4.93 22.74 39.62
CA GLY A 21 4.43 21.36 39.50
C GLY A 21 3.11 21.29 38.73
N PHE A 22 2.18 22.20 39.03
CA PHE A 22 0.90 22.30 38.34
C PHE A 22 1.06 22.67 36.85
N GLN A 23 1.93 23.62 36.52
CA GLN A 23 2.20 24.01 35.12
C GLN A 23 2.82 22.86 34.32
N SER A 24 3.73 22.09 34.93
CA SER A 24 4.29 20.87 34.33
C SER A 24 3.20 19.82 34.06
N TRP A 25 2.29 19.62 35.01
CA TRP A 25 1.16 18.70 34.87
C TRP A 25 0.19 19.13 33.77
N VAL A 26 -0.16 20.41 33.69
CA VAL A 26 -1.00 20.98 32.62
C VAL A 26 -0.33 20.80 31.25
N THR A 27 0.95 21.14 31.13
CA THR A 27 1.71 20.96 29.88
C THR A 27 1.75 19.49 29.44
N GLY A 28 1.93 18.57 30.38
CA GLY A 28 1.89 17.13 30.11
C GLY A 28 0.50 16.64 29.67
N LEU A 29 -0.57 17.23 30.19
CA LEU A 29 -1.93 16.93 29.73
C LEU A 29 -2.19 17.46 28.32
N GLU A 30 -1.75 18.67 28.01
CA GLU A 30 -1.89 19.26 26.67
C GLU A 30 -1.17 18.43 25.60
N GLN A 31 0.04 17.94 25.90
CA GLN A 31 0.76 17.01 25.01
C GLN A 31 0.00 15.69 24.80
N ARG A 32 -0.61 15.16 25.87
CA ARG A 32 -1.43 13.94 25.79
C ARG A 32 -2.72 14.15 24.99
N VAL A 33 -3.37 15.31 25.14
CA VAL A 33 -4.56 15.65 24.36
C VAL A 33 -4.18 15.82 22.88
N ALA A 34 -3.12 16.56 22.56
CA ALA A 34 -2.65 16.75 21.18
C ALA A 34 -2.29 15.42 20.49
N THR A 35 -1.63 14.51 21.21
CA THR A 35 -1.31 13.16 20.69
C THR A 35 -2.56 12.29 20.51
N MET A 36 -3.58 12.43 21.36
CA MET A 36 -4.86 11.74 21.20
C MET A 36 -5.66 12.31 20.03
N GLU A 37 -5.70 13.64 19.86
CA GLU A 37 -6.36 14.31 18.75
C GLU A 37 -5.73 13.92 17.41
N ASP A 38 -4.41 13.88 17.32
CA ASP A 38 -3.71 13.39 16.13
C ASP A 38 -4.05 11.92 15.82
N HIS A 39 -4.16 11.08 16.85
CA HIS A 39 -4.58 9.68 16.69
C HIS A 39 -6.02 9.53 16.22
N ILE A 40 -6.94 10.36 16.74
CA ILE A 40 -8.35 10.40 16.34
C ILE A 40 -8.47 10.88 14.88
N ASN A 41 -7.80 11.97 14.53
CA ASN A 41 -7.80 12.51 13.17
C ASN A 41 -7.19 11.51 12.18
N THR A 42 -6.08 10.86 12.54
CA THR A 42 -5.46 9.80 11.73
C THR A 42 -6.41 8.61 11.55
N THR A 43 -7.19 8.25 12.57
CA THR A 43 -8.17 7.15 12.48
C THR A 43 -9.35 7.53 11.58
N GLN A 44 -9.88 8.74 11.72
CA GLN A 44 -10.98 9.24 10.90
C GLN A 44 -10.59 9.40 9.42
N ASP A 45 -9.39 9.88 9.12
CA ASP A 45 -8.87 9.99 7.76
C ASP A 45 -8.70 8.60 7.12
N ARG A 46 -8.23 7.61 7.89
CA ARG A 46 -8.11 6.22 7.44
C ARG A 46 -9.46 5.61 7.06
N ASP A 47 -10.50 5.82 7.85
CA ASP A 47 -11.83 5.28 7.56
C ASP A 47 -12.45 5.94 6.32
N GLN A 48 -12.22 7.24 6.12
CA GLN A 48 -12.64 7.97 4.92
C GLN A 48 -11.92 7.47 3.67
N GLU A 49 -10.61 7.19 3.74
CA GLU A 49 -9.84 6.62 2.64
C GLU A 49 -10.30 5.22 2.26
N LEU A 50 -10.57 4.36 3.26
CA LEU A 50 -11.09 3.01 3.03
C LEU A 50 -12.45 3.04 2.34
N LEU A 51 -13.35 3.92 2.78
CA LEU A 51 -14.67 4.08 2.18
C LEU A 51 -14.60 4.61 0.74
N TYR A 52 -13.77 5.63 0.51
CA TYR A 52 -13.54 6.17 -0.83
C TYR A 52 -13.00 5.09 -1.78
N LEU A 53 -11.95 4.37 -1.38
CA LEU A 53 -11.35 3.33 -2.23
C LEU A 53 -12.32 2.19 -2.49
N ARG A 54 -13.08 1.76 -1.49
CA ARG A 54 -14.09 0.71 -1.67
C ARG A 54 -15.12 1.11 -2.73
N THR A 55 -15.60 2.35 -2.64
CA THR A 55 -16.63 2.88 -3.56
C THR A 55 -16.06 3.09 -4.95
N ALA A 56 -14.89 3.72 -5.07
CA ALA A 56 -14.20 3.95 -6.33
C ALA A 56 -13.89 2.62 -7.03
N LEU A 57 -13.23 1.68 -6.35
CA LEU A 57 -12.84 0.39 -6.95
C LEU A 57 -14.05 -0.41 -7.44
N SER A 58 -15.15 -0.43 -6.68
CA SER A 58 -16.37 -1.13 -7.09
C SER A 58 -17.00 -0.47 -8.33
N THR A 59 -17.05 0.86 -8.35
CA THR A 59 -17.63 1.63 -9.47
C THR A 59 -16.82 1.51 -10.75
N MET A 60 -15.49 1.59 -10.66
CA MET A 60 -14.61 1.60 -11.83
C MET A 60 -14.47 0.23 -12.49
N THR A 61 -14.42 -0.83 -11.68
CA THR A 61 -14.12 -2.17 -12.20
C THR A 61 -15.36 -2.92 -12.67
N ASN A 62 -16.57 -2.38 -12.43
CA ASN A 62 -17.85 -3.06 -12.62
C ASN A 62 -17.89 -4.47 -11.98
N LEU A 63 -17.00 -4.72 -11.01
CA LEU A 63 -16.94 -5.99 -10.29
C LEU A 63 -17.92 -5.92 -9.12
N THR A 64 -18.84 -6.87 -9.10
CA THR A 64 -19.64 -7.14 -7.91
C THR A 64 -18.88 -8.17 -7.08
N PHE A 65 -18.44 -7.77 -5.89
CA PHE A 65 -17.79 -8.66 -4.95
C PHE A 65 -18.83 -9.25 -3.98
N ASP A 66 -18.90 -10.57 -3.90
CA ASP A 66 -19.64 -11.30 -2.87
C ASP A 66 -18.67 -12.22 -2.11
N PRO A 67 -18.34 -11.95 -0.83
CA PRO A 67 -18.81 -10.83 -0.02
C PRO A 67 -18.24 -9.48 -0.50
N PRO A 68 -18.76 -8.32 -0.02
CA PRO A 68 -18.30 -7.00 -0.43
C PRO A 68 -16.78 -6.81 -0.33
N LEU A 69 -16.22 -5.86 -1.07
CA LEU A 69 -14.79 -5.58 -1.03
C LEU A 69 -14.38 -5.16 0.40
N GLU A 70 -13.50 -5.94 1.02
CA GLU A 70 -13.02 -5.69 2.38
C GLU A 70 -11.55 -5.27 2.34
N LEU A 71 -11.29 -4.03 2.75
CA LEU A 71 -9.95 -3.49 2.90
C LEU A 71 -9.54 -3.58 4.37
N GLN A 72 -8.38 -4.18 4.63
CA GLN A 72 -7.77 -4.19 5.96
C GLN A 72 -7.01 -2.89 6.23
N ARG A 73 -6.39 -2.32 5.19
CA ARG A 73 -5.60 -1.10 5.27
C ARG A 73 -5.61 -0.37 3.94
N ALA A 74 -5.62 0.94 4.00
CA ALA A 74 -5.28 1.83 2.91
C ALA A 74 -4.36 2.91 3.49
N GLN A 75 -3.32 3.26 2.74
CA GLN A 75 -2.44 4.36 3.11
C GLN A 75 -1.96 5.07 1.85
N ARG A 76 -1.96 6.40 1.90
CA ARG A 76 -1.24 7.23 0.94
C ARG A 76 0.25 7.20 1.22
N LEU A 77 1.03 7.15 0.15
CA LEU A 77 2.47 7.36 0.20
C LEU A 77 2.81 8.79 -0.22
N GLY A 78 3.62 9.44 0.60
CA GLY A 78 4.01 10.84 0.43
C GLY A 78 3.15 11.82 1.24
N PRO A 79 3.58 13.08 1.35
CA PRO A 79 2.89 14.07 2.15
C PRO A 79 1.55 14.48 1.50
N THR A 80 0.49 14.51 2.32
CA THR A 80 -0.77 15.18 1.96
C THR A 80 -0.50 16.68 1.90
N ARG A 81 -0.64 17.27 0.70
CA ARG A 81 -0.59 18.73 0.57
C ARG A 81 -1.95 19.31 0.93
N GLN A 82 -1.96 20.29 1.83
CA GLN A 82 -3.15 21.07 2.16
C GLN A 82 -3.43 22.13 1.07
N ASP A 83 -2.41 22.57 0.33
CA ASP A 83 -2.52 23.63 -0.67
C ASP A 83 -2.03 23.19 -2.06
N GLY A 84 -2.86 23.45 -3.08
CA GLY A 84 -2.56 23.27 -4.51
C GLY A 84 -3.42 22.22 -5.23
N PRO A 85 -3.26 22.08 -6.57
CA PRO A 85 -4.00 21.09 -7.33
C PRO A 85 -3.64 19.66 -6.90
N PRO A 86 -4.61 18.73 -6.89
CA PRO A 86 -4.38 17.34 -6.51
C PRO A 86 -3.32 16.72 -7.41
N ARG A 87 -2.27 16.15 -6.79
CA ARG A 87 -1.21 15.43 -7.50
C ARG A 87 -1.50 13.93 -7.53
N PRO A 88 -0.99 13.20 -8.55
CA PRO A 88 -1.00 11.75 -8.52
C PRO A 88 -0.34 11.26 -7.23
N CYS A 89 -1.05 10.44 -6.47
CA CYS A 89 -0.57 9.85 -5.21
C CYS A 89 -0.58 8.33 -5.35
N LEU A 90 0.44 7.68 -4.81
CA LEU A 90 0.48 6.22 -4.72
C LEU A 90 -0.25 5.80 -3.44
N ILE A 91 -1.24 4.93 -3.58
CA ILE A 91 -1.98 4.36 -2.47
C ILE A 91 -1.61 2.88 -2.38
N ILE A 92 -1.18 2.44 -1.20
CA ILE A 92 -1.02 1.01 -0.90
C ILE A 92 -2.26 0.55 -0.15
N ALA A 93 -3.02 -0.34 -0.78
CA ALA A 93 -4.19 -0.96 -0.19
C ALA A 93 -3.94 -2.46 0.07
N CYS A 94 -4.21 -2.90 1.31
CA CYS A 94 -4.21 -4.30 1.69
C CYS A 94 -5.67 -4.76 1.75
N LEU A 95 -6.06 -5.63 0.82
CA LEU A 95 -7.36 -6.28 0.86
C LEU A 95 -7.30 -7.45 1.85
N LEU A 96 -8.38 -7.66 2.60
CA LEU A 96 -8.46 -8.76 3.56
C LEU A 96 -8.47 -10.11 2.85
N ARG A 97 -9.13 -10.20 1.69
CA ARG A 97 -9.25 -11.42 0.89
C ARG A 97 -8.31 -11.39 -0.31
N HIS A 98 -7.33 -12.30 -0.32
CA HIS A 98 -6.40 -12.46 -1.45
C HIS A 98 -7.10 -12.75 -2.79
N GLY A 99 -8.24 -13.46 -2.76
CA GLY A 99 -9.05 -13.72 -3.96
C GLY A 99 -9.57 -12.45 -4.63
N GLN A 100 -10.05 -11.48 -3.83
CA GLN A 100 -10.53 -10.18 -4.32
C GLN A 100 -9.39 -9.35 -4.91
N ALA A 101 -8.21 -9.38 -4.27
CA ALA A 101 -7.02 -8.71 -4.81
C ALA A 101 -6.65 -9.26 -6.19
N ARG A 102 -6.70 -10.60 -6.35
CA ARG A 102 -6.43 -11.24 -7.63
C ARG A 102 -7.47 -10.88 -8.70
N GLN A 103 -8.76 -10.84 -8.35
CA GLN A 103 -9.82 -10.41 -9.27
C GLN A 103 -9.61 -8.96 -9.72
N LEU A 104 -9.28 -8.07 -8.79
CA LEU A 104 -9.03 -6.66 -9.08
C LEU A 104 -7.81 -6.48 -10.00
N LEU A 105 -6.72 -7.20 -9.74
CA LEU A 105 -5.52 -7.17 -10.59
C LEU A 105 -5.78 -7.71 -11.99
N LEU A 106 -6.59 -8.78 -12.11
CA LEU A 106 -7.00 -9.31 -13.41
C LEU A 106 -7.88 -8.30 -14.16
N ALA A 107 -8.85 -7.69 -13.49
CA ALA A 107 -9.68 -6.65 -14.08
C ALA A 107 -8.84 -5.44 -14.51
N ALA A 108 -7.85 -5.03 -13.70
CA ALA A 108 -6.93 -3.96 -14.06
C ALA A 108 -6.08 -4.28 -15.30
N GLN A 109 -5.70 -5.54 -15.47
CA GLN A 109 -4.95 -5.97 -16.64
C GLN A 109 -5.81 -6.06 -17.92
N VAL A 110 -7.09 -6.43 -17.79
CA VAL A 110 -7.99 -6.65 -18.93
C VAL A 110 -8.74 -5.37 -19.33
N HIS A 111 -9.20 -4.60 -18.35
CA HIS A 111 -10.09 -3.46 -18.54
C HIS A 111 -9.42 -2.11 -18.22
N GLY A 112 -8.23 -2.10 -17.63
CA GLY A 112 -7.51 -0.87 -17.32
C GLY A 112 -6.98 -0.15 -18.58
N PRO A 113 -6.66 1.16 -18.48
CA PRO A 113 -6.68 1.99 -17.28
C PRO A 113 -8.10 2.43 -16.86
N PHE A 114 -8.28 2.75 -15.58
CA PHE A 114 -9.57 3.18 -15.05
C PHE A 114 -9.61 4.69 -14.79
N TRP A 115 -10.81 5.27 -14.71
CA TRP A 115 -10.99 6.71 -14.50
C TRP A 115 -11.89 6.98 -13.29
N VAL A 116 -11.46 7.89 -12.40
CA VAL A 116 -12.25 8.42 -11.28
C VAL A 116 -12.13 9.92 -11.26
N GLU A 117 -13.26 10.62 -11.26
CA GLU A 117 -13.28 12.09 -11.14
C GLU A 117 -12.36 12.80 -12.16
N GLY A 118 -12.20 12.20 -13.34
CA GLY A 118 -11.31 12.71 -14.41
C GLY A 118 -9.83 12.33 -14.28
N TYR A 119 -9.44 11.54 -13.28
CA TYR A 119 -8.06 11.05 -13.08
C TYR A 119 -7.89 9.60 -13.52
N GLU A 120 -6.79 9.32 -14.23
CA GLU A 120 -6.37 7.96 -14.58
C GLU A 120 -5.84 7.23 -13.34
N ILE A 121 -6.41 6.07 -13.03
CA ILE A 121 -5.97 5.20 -11.94
C ILE A 121 -5.42 3.90 -12.53
N ARG A 122 -4.20 3.56 -12.11
CA ARG A 122 -3.54 2.29 -12.42
C ARG A 122 -3.44 1.45 -11.18
N ILE A 123 -3.89 0.20 -11.29
CA ILE A 123 -3.82 -0.79 -10.22
C ILE A 123 -2.77 -1.83 -10.58
N SER A 124 -1.85 -2.10 -9.66
CA SER A 124 -0.81 -3.11 -9.81
C SER A 124 -0.51 -3.77 -8.47
N ALA A 125 0.01 -4.99 -8.52
CA ALA A 125 0.44 -5.70 -7.32
C ALA A 125 1.71 -5.07 -6.74
N ASP A 126 1.81 -5.06 -5.41
CA ASP A 126 3.00 -4.61 -4.70
C ASP A 126 3.98 -5.78 -4.54
N PHE A 127 5.11 -5.70 -5.24
CA PHE A 127 6.17 -6.71 -5.18
C PHE A 127 7.46 -6.09 -4.67
N SER A 128 8.22 -6.89 -3.91
CA SER A 128 9.60 -6.54 -3.55
C SER A 128 10.43 -6.25 -4.82
N LYS A 129 11.48 -5.44 -4.66
CA LYS A 129 12.40 -5.11 -5.77
C LYS A 129 12.94 -6.38 -6.45
N GLU A 130 13.41 -7.35 -5.67
CA GLU A 130 13.92 -8.63 -6.18
C GLU A 130 12.88 -9.38 -7.01
N THR A 131 11.64 -9.44 -6.53
CA THR A 131 10.53 -10.10 -7.25
C THR A 131 10.22 -9.35 -8.55
N ASN A 132 10.17 -8.03 -8.51
CA ASN A 132 9.96 -7.19 -9.69
C ASN A 132 11.07 -7.36 -10.73
N ASP A 133 12.33 -7.41 -10.30
CA ASP A 133 13.47 -7.61 -11.20
C ASP A 133 13.43 -9.00 -11.83
N ARG A 134 13.10 -10.04 -11.06
CA ARG A 134 12.87 -11.39 -11.59
C ARG A 134 11.72 -11.44 -12.58
N ARG A 135 10.60 -10.77 -12.30
CA ARG A 135 9.47 -10.66 -13.23
C ARG A 135 9.90 -9.96 -14.52
N LYS A 136 10.63 -8.84 -14.45
CA LYS A 136 11.17 -8.14 -15.62
C LYS A 136 12.07 -9.04 -16.46
N ALA A 137 12.96 -9.81 -15.82
CA ALA A 137 13.81 -10.78 -16.50
C ALA A 137 13.02 -11.91 -17.19
N PHE A 138 11.92 -12.37 -16.60
CA PHE A 138 11.01 -13.29 -17.29
C PHE A 138 10.25 -12.63 -18.44
N LEU A 139 9.83 -11.38 -18.27
CA LEU A 139 9.11 -10.61 -19.28
C LEU A 139 9.98 -10.33 -20.51
N SER A 140 11.28 -10.11 -20.34
CA SER A 140 12.22 -9.91 -21.47
C SER A 140 12.36 -11.15 -22.36
N LEU A 141 12.03 -12.34 -21.86
CA LEU A 141 12.05 -13.60 -22.62
C LEU A 141 10.74 -13.87 -23.39
N ARG A 142 9.69 -13.06 -23.20
CA ARG A 142 8.39 -13.22 -23.89
C ARG A 142 8.49 -13.21 -25.42
N PRO A 143 9.26 -12.33 -26.08
CA PRO A 143 9.36 -12.33 -27.54
C PRO A 143 9.90 -13.66 -28.07
N ARG A 144 10.91 -14.25 -27.39
CA ARG A 144 11.46 -15.56 -27.76
C ARG A 144 10.40 -16.67 -27.62
N LEU A 145 9.64 -16.67 -26.53
CA LEU A 145 8.53 -17.63 -26.35
C LEU A 145 7.44 -17.47 -27.41
N GLY A 146 7.09 -16.23 -27.78
CA GLY A 146 6.14 -15.95 -28.85
C GLY A 146 6.61 -16.47 -30.21
N ASN A 147 7.87 -16.24 -30.56
CA ASN A 147 8.46 -16.71 -31.82
C ASN A 147 8.48 -18.25 -31.93
N LEU A 148 8.56 -18.97 -30.81
CA LEU A 148 8.52 -20.43 -30.77
C LEU A 148 7.11 -21.02 -30.80
N GLY A 149 6.06 -20.18 -30.80
CA GLY A 149 4.66 -20.60 -30.81
C GLY A 149 4.22 -21.36 -29.55
N VAL A 150 4.97 -21.26 -28.45
CA VAL A 150 4.63 -21.95 -27.19
C VAL A 150 3.65 -21.11 -26.37
N LYS A 151 2.70 -21.77 -25.70
CA LYS A 151 1.82 -21.09 -24.76
C LYS A 151 2.60 -20.80 -23.48
N TYR A 152 2.46 -19.60 -22.91
CA TYR A 152 3.16 -19.24 -21.69
C TYR A 152 2.34 -18.32 -20.80
N GLY A 153 2.71 -18.25 -19.52
CA GLY A 153 2.12 -17.34 -18.55
C GLY A 153 3.06 -17.05 -17.38
N LEU A 154 3.09 -15.80 -16.94
CA LEU A 154 3.80 -15.38 -15.73
C LEU A 154 2.85 -15.45 -14.55
N PHE A 155 3.20 -16.22 -13.53
CA PHE A 155 2.41 -16.45 -12.33
C PHE A 155 3.10 -15.87 -11.10
N GLU A 156 2.27 -15.60 -10.09
CA GLU A 156 2.73 -15.10 -8.80
C GLU A 156 3.65 -16.08 -8.05
N PRO A 157 4.64 -15.59 -7.31
CA PRO A 157 5.12 -14.18 -7.29
C PRO A 157 6.00 -13.83 -8.51
N ALA A 158 6.75 -14.79 -9.05
CA ALA A 158 7.59 -14.61 -10.23
C ALA A 158 8.02 -15.97 -10.82
N ARG A 159 7.05 -16.73 -11.36
CA ARG A 159 7.32 -18.02 -12.01
C ARG A 159 6.73 -18.05 -13.42
N MET A 160 7.51 -18.45 -14.41
CA MET A 160 7.02 -18.58 -15.78
C MET A 160 6.60 -20.03 -16.03
N ARG A 161 5.38 -20.25 -16.48
CA ARG A 161 4.93 -21.55 -16.97
C ARG A 161 4.91 -21.52 -18.49
N VAL A 162 5.50 -22.53 -19.11
CA VAL A 162 5.49 -22.74 -20.56
C VAL A 162 4.81 -24.07 -20.84
N THR A 163 3.89 -24.09 -21.79
CA THR A 163 3.10 -25.25 -22.20
C THR A 163 3.32 -25.55 -23.68
N LYS A 164 3.77 -26.76 -23.98
CA LYS A 164 3.94 -27.29 -25.34
C LYS A 164 3.28 -28.66 -25.42
N ASN A 165 2.45 -28.88 -26.44
CA ASN A 165 1.81 -30.17 -26.72
C ASN A 165 1.14 -30.82 -25.48
N GLY A 166 0.47 -30.00 -24.65
CA GLY A 166 -0.17 -30.46 -23.41
C GLY A 166 0.75 -30.60 -22.19
N VAL A 167 2.07 -30.61 -22.38
CA VAL A 167 3.04 -30.69 -21.28
C VAL A 167 3.41 -29.28 -20.82
N SER A 168 3.20 -29.01 -19.52
CA SER A 168 3.52 -27.72 -18.91
C SER A 168 4.74 -27.83 -18.00
N LYS A 169 5.73 -26.96 -18.19
CA LYS A 169 6.91 -26.84 -17.33
C LYS A 169 6.94 -25.46 -16.67
N ALA A 170 7.20 -25.43 -15.37
CA ALA A 170 7.34 -24.19 -14.60
C ALA A 170 8.82 -23.88 -14.33
N PHE A 171 9.17 -22.60 -14.44
CA PHE A 171 10.51 -22.07 -14.21
C PHE A 171 10.46 -21.03 -13.10
N TYR A 172 11.36 -21.16 -12.14
CA TYR A 172 11.48 -20.25 -10.99
C TYR A 172 12.61 -19.24 -11.17
N LYS A 173 13.55 -19.54 -12.06
CA LYS A 173 14.68 -18.70 -12.42
C LYS A 173 14.64 -18.35 -13.91
N PRO A 174 14.85 -17.08 -14.30
CA PRO A 174 14.93 -16.68 -15.70
C PRO A 174 16.02 -17.43 -16.46
N GLU A 175 17.13 -17.75 -15.80
CA GLU A 175 18.28 -18.46 -16.38
C GLU A 175 17.89 -19.87 -16.82
N ASP A 176 17.13 -20.60 -16.00
CA ASP A 176 16.66 -21.95 -16.34
C ASP A 176 15.74 -21.94 -17.58
N LEU A 177 14.91 -20.90 -17.70
CA LEU A 177 14.05 -20.71 -18.87
C LEU A 177 14.89 -20.36 -20.10
N GLN A 178 15.92 -19.54 -19.92
CA GLN A 178 16.81 -19.14 -21.01
C GLN A 178 17.58 -20.34 -21.57
N LEU A 179 18.14 -21.19 -20.70
CA LEU A 179 18.77 -22.47 -21.08
C LEU A 179 17.78 -23.39 -21.79
N PHE A 180 16.53 -23.45 -21.30
CA PHE A 180 15.47 -24.21 -21.97
C PHE A 180 15.16 -23.68 -23.37
N LEU A 181 15.14 -22.36 -23.56
CA LEU A 181 14.92 -21.72 -24.86
C LEU A 181 16.09 -21.90 -25.83
N GLU A 182 17.31 -22.05 -25.33
CA GLU A 182 18.51 -22.33 -26.15
C GLU A 182 18.58 -23.79 -26.59
N ALA A 183 18.23 -24.71 -25.69
CA ALA A 183 18.09 -26.13 -26.03
C ALA A 183 16.84 -26.40 -26.89
N TYR A 184 15.95 -25.42 -27.05
CA TYR A 184 14.70 -25.58 -27.78
C TYR A 184 14.96 -25.66 -29.29
N ARG A 185 14.75 -26.85 -29.86
CA ARG A 185 14.62 -27.02 -31.31
C ARG A 185 13.15 -26.80 -31.71
N PRO A 186 12.82 -25.80 -32.55
CA PRO A 186 11.52 -25.76 -33.19
C PRO A 186 11.38 -27.03 -34.05
N ASN A 187 10.26 -27.74 -33.93
CA ASN A 187 10.01 -28.91 -34.77
C ASN A 187 9.99 -28.44 -36.22
N SER A 188 10.93 -28.93 -37.04
CA SER A 188 10.91 -28.83 -38.52
C SER A 188 9.61 -29.36 -39.09
#